data_AF-A0A0C9UD79-F1
#
_entry.id   AF-A0A0C9UD79-F1
#
_cell.length_a   1.000
_cell.length_b   1.000
_cell.length_c   1.000
_cell.angle_alpha   90.00
_cell.angle_beta   90.00
_cell.angle_gamma   90.00
#
_symmetry.space_group_name_H-M   'P 1'
#
loop_
_entity.id
_entity.type
_entity.pdbx_description
1 polymer ?
#
loop_
_entity_poly.entity_id
_entity_poly.type
_entity_poly.pdbx_seq_one_letter_code
_entity_poly.pdbx_strand_id
1 'polypeptide(L)'
;MKSLRDQYQVNPKFIHTDKDLAEIKAAQAVWVSAKHQLCWWHVRKAVRPCLEKDRLSTSAYNVHISHTEFEFIDLEFIPRRQDGRPTAKAKAKNQLVEPLITQSSWPNALKVTIKIPDGFNFNMVAELEGSASGTEDESMDIAEEEFIEGSNGLFFPEIYHDLIINMMEHHFCAHLLIPGFSAPTSEGIRYWAVKEMYDFCVKHDLTFCWAYLWENWYNWSSWKLWARAECEEIAILKTTMICESQ
;
A
#
# COMPACT_ATOMS: atom_id res chain seq x y z
N MET A 1 5.52 29.55 4.03
CA MET A 1 4.06 29.29 3.91
C MET A 1 3.19 30.50 4.27
N LYS A 2 3.28 31.12 5.47
CA LYS A 2 2.46 32.31 5.81
C LYS A 2 2.56 33.45 4.79
N SER A 3 3.78 33.79 4.36
CA SER A 3 4.00 34.79 3.31
C SER A 3 3.25 34.48 1.99
N LEU A 4 3.17 33.21 1.58
CA LEU A 4 2.43 32.80 0.37
C LEU A 4 0.93 33.08 0.49
N ARG A 5 0.34 32.80 1.66
CA ARG A 5 -1.06 33.11 1.93
C ARG A 5 -1.29 34.62 2.04
N ASP A 6 -0.45 35.32 2.81
CA ASP A 6 -0.72 36.69 3.21
C ASP A 6 -0.32 37.71 2.12
N GLN A 7 0.79 37.49 1.41
CA GLN A 7 1.27 38.39 0.36
C GLN A 7 0.69 38.05 -1.02
N TYR A 8 0.62 36.75 -1.34
CA TYR A 8 0.23 36.29 -2.68
C TYR A 8 -1.21 35.73 -2.73
N GLN A 9 -1.93 35.72 -1.61
CA GLN A 9 -3.33 35.27 -1.51
C GLN A 9 -3.53 33.84 -2.04
N VAL A 10 -2.50 33.00 -1.90
CA VAL A 10 -2.54 31.61 -2.32
C VAL A 10 -3.47 30.84 -1.38
N ASN A 11 -4.57 30.31 -1.93
CA ASN A 11 -5.54 29.48 -1.22
C ASN A 11 -5.72 28.13 -1.94
N PRO A 12 -4.80 27.19 -1.72
CA PRO A 12 -4.81 25.92 -2.43
C PRO A 12 -5.89 25.00 -1.83
N LYS A 13 -6.57 24.23 -2.69
CA LYS A 13 -7.41 23.12 -2.24
C LYS A 13 -6.59 21.91 -1.79
N PHE A 14 -5.41 21.73 -2.39
CA PHE A 14 -4.50 20.61 -2.14
C PHE A 14 -3.10 21.12 -1.85
N ILE A 15 -2.45 20.51 -0.88
CA ILE A 15 -1.05 20.78 -0.56
C ILE A 15 -0.31 19.46 -0.58
N HIS A 16 0.75 19.41 -1.39
CA HIS A 16 1.67 18.30 -1.41
C HIS A 16 2.96 18.69 -0.68
N THR A 17 3.37 17.91 0.32
CA THR A 17 4.62 18.15 1.08
C THR A 17 5.51 16.91 1.14
N ASP A 18 6.69 17.05 1.73
CA ASP A 18 7.47 15.92 2.21
C ASP A 18 6.84 15.33 3.48
N LYS A 19 7.33 14.16 3.92
CA LYS A 19 7.03 13.52 5.20
C LYS A 19 7.82 14.20 6.35
N ASP A 20 7.89 15.52 6.35
CA ASP A 20 8.50 16.31 7.43
C ASP A 20 7.42 16.85 8.38
N LEU A 21 7.52 16.53 9.66
CA LEU A 21 6.49 16.92 10.64
C LEU A 21 6.37 18.44 10.81
N ALA A 22 7.47 19.19 10.67
CA ALA A 22 7.42 20.64 10.80
C ALA A 22 6.74 21.27 9.59
N GLU A 23 7.06 20.79 8.37
CA GLU A 23 6.43 21.20 7.13
C GLU A 23 4.93 20.88 7.12
N ILE A 24 4.55 19.65 7.49
CA ILE A 24 3.15 19.21 7.57
C ILE A 24 2.37 20.12 8.52
N LYS A 25 2.88 20.33 9.74
CA LYS A 25 2.22 21.18 10.75
C LYS A 25 2.17 22.63 10.32
N ALA A 26 3.22 23.15 9.69
CA ALA A 26 3.23 24.51 9.17
C ALA A 26 2.18 24.71 8.06
N ALA A 27 2.04 23.75 7.15
CA ALA A 27 1.04 23.78 6.08
C ALA A 27 -0.38 23.74 6.66
N GLN A 28 -0.65 22.79 7.55
CA GLN A 28 -1.95 22.64 8.21
C GLN A 28 -2.33 23.89 9.03
N ALA A 29 -1.36 24.55 9.66
CA ALA A 29 -1.60 25.78 10.41
C ALA A 29 -1.90 27.00 9.52
N VAL A 30 -1.38 27.02 8.28
CA VAL A 30 -1.59 28.14 7.34
C VAL A 30 -2.87 27.97 6.54
N TRP A 31 -3.12 26.75 6.06
CA TRP A 31 -4.23 26.39 5.16
C TRP A 31 -5.07 25.26 5.76
N VAL A 32 -5.90 25.61 6.73
CA VAL A 32 -6.69 24.65 7.53
C VAL A 32 -7.72 23.89 6.70
N SER A 33 -8.25 24.51 5.63
CA SER A 33 -9.25 23.91 4.74
C SER A 33 -8.66 23.09 3.60
N ALA A 34 -7.33 23.11 3.41
CA ALA A 34 -6.69 22.42 2.31
C ALA A 34 -6.47 20.94 2.65
N LYS A 35 -6.72 20.06 1.69
CA LYS A 35 -6.33 18.65 1.80
C LYS A 35 -4.81 18.55 1.75
N HIS A 36 -4.24 18.11 2.86
CA HIS A 36 -2.83 17.83 2.96
C HIS A 36 -2.54 16.41 2.48
N GLN A 37 -1.53 16.28 1.61
CA GLN A 37 -1.13 15.01 1.03
C GLN A 37 0.41 14.92 0.91
N LEU A 38 0.98 13.72 1.09
CA LEU A 38 2.38 13.46 0.81
C LEU A 38 2.60 13.34 -0.70
N CYS A 39 3.70 13.88 -1.19
CA CYS A 39 4.09 13.69 -2.58
C CYS A 39 4.55 12.25 -2.82
N TRP A 40 4.07 11.61 -3.88
CA TRP A 40 4.48 10.24 -4.26
C TRP A 40 6.00 10.09 -4.36
N TRP A 41 6.70 11.09 -4.90
CA TRP A 41 8.16 11.04 -5.01
C TRP A 41 8.82 10.87 -3.63
N HIS A 42 8.33 11.57 -2.61
CA HIS A 42 8.82 11.45 -1.23
C HIS A 42 8.45 10.09 -0.61
N VAL A 43 7.23 9.60 -0.86
CA VAL A 43 6.82 8.24 -0.43
C VAL A 43 7.76 7.19 -1.02
N ARG A 44 7.94 7.20 -2.35
CA ARG A 44 8.84 6.28 -3.06
C ARG A 44 10.29 6.39 -2.57
N LYS A 45 10.78 7.62 -2.37
CA LYS A 45 12.13 7.88 -1.86
C LYS A 45 12.33 7.40 -0.41
N ALA A 46 11.27 7.36 0.40
CA ALA A 46 11.33 6.82 1.76
C ALA A 46 11.29 5.29 1.79
N VAL A 47 10.52 4.67 0.90
CA VAL A 47 10.33 3.20 0.84
C VAL A 47 11.53 2.51 0.19
N ARG A 48 12.00 3.00 -0.96
CA ARG A 48 13.05 2.32 -1.75
C ARG A 48 14.32 2.00 -0.94
N PRO A 49 14.95 2.96 -0.23
CA PRO A 49 16.13 2.66 0.56
C PRO A 49 15.87 1.73 1.75
N CYS A 50 14.63 1.66 2.24
CA CYS A 50 14.24 0.76 3.32
C CYS A 50 14.22 -0.69 2.83
N LEU A 51 13.68 -0.92 1.63
CA LEU A 51 13.68 -2.22 0.96
C LEU A 51 15.10 -2.65 0.58
N GLU A 52 15.91 -1.74 0.02
CA GLU A 52 17.28 -2.03 -0.43
C GLU A 52 18.28 -2.29 0.70
N LYS A 53 18.14 -1.57 1.83
CA LYS A 53 19.17 -1.57 2.90
C LYS A 53 18.71 -2.25 4.18
N ASP A 54 17.50 -2.82 4.17
CA ASP A 54 16.87 -3.46 5.33
C ASP A 54 16.95 -2.57 6.59
N ARG A 55 16.72 -1.27 6.39
CA ARG A 55 16.72 -0.28 7.48
C ARG A 55 15.30 -0.03 7.96
N LEU A 56 14.72 -1.04 8.60
CA LEU A 56 13.41 -0.96 9.22
C LEU A 56 13.51 -0.23 10.56
N SER A 57 13.68 1.09 10.51
CA SER A 57 13.51 1.91 11.71
C SER A 57 12.03 2.20 11.88
N THR A 58 11.32 1.31 12.59
CA THR A 58 9.91 1.49 12.93
C THR A 58 9.68 1.38 14.42
N SER A 59 8.60 2.02 14.87
CA SER A 59 7.91 1.63 16.09
C SER A 59 7.67 0.11 16.09
N ALA A 60 7.62 -0.48 17.29
CA ALA A 60 7.29 -1.89 17.41
C ALA A 60 5.88 -2.12 16.84
N TYR A 61 5.80 -2.90 15.76
CA TYR A 61 4.54 -3.25 15.10
C TYR A 61 3.60 -3.94 16.09
N ASN A 62 2.39 -3.41 16.21
CA ASN A 62 1.35 -3.97 17.06
C ASN A 62 0.24 -4.60 16.23
N VAL A 63 0.31 -5.93 16.09
CA VAL A 63 -0.64 -6.72 15.29
C VAL A 63 -2.09 -6.61 15.77
N HIS A 64 -2.32 -6.36 17.06
CA HIS A 64 -3.69 -6.24 17.57
C HIS A 64 -4.39 -4.98 17.05
N ILE A 65 -3.64 -3.88 16.84
CA ILE A 65 -4.21 -2.66 16.26
C ILE A 65 -4.63 -2.95 14.83
N SER A 66 -3.75 -3.57 14.05
CA SER A 66 -4.06 -3.91 12.66
C SER A 66 -5.20 -4.92 12.54
N HIS A 67 -5.24 -5.95 13.38
CA HIS A 67 -6.32 -6.93 13.39
C HIS A 67 -7.67 -6.34 13.82
N THR A 68 -7.65 -5.38 14.77
CA THR A 68 -8.88 -4.67 15.17
C THR A 68 -9.42 -3.81 14.03
N GLU A 69 -8.54 -3.20 13.23
CA GLU A 69 -8.95 -2.44 12.05
C GLU A 69 -9.36 -3.36 10.88
N PHE A 70 -8.68 -4.49 10.71
CA PHE A 70 -8.88 -5.44 9.63
C PHE A 70 -8.80 -6.87 10.14
N GLU A 71 -9.95 -7.52 10.29
CA GLU A 71 -10.09 -8.87 10.85
C GLU A 71 -9.33 -9.95 10.07
N PHE A 72 -9.03 -9.71 8.79
CA PHE A 72 -8.28 -10.64 7.94
C PHE A 72 -6.79 -10.73 8.28
N ILE A 73 -6.25 -9.81 9.08
CA ILE A 73 -4.83 -9.82 9.44
C ILE A 73 -4.60 -10.87 10.52
N ASP A 74 -3.81 -11.90 10.22
CA ASP A 74 -3.44 -12.93 11.17
C ASP A 74 -2.58 -12.37 12.32
N LEU A 75 -2.98 -12.70 13.56
CA LEU A 75 -2.26 -12.33 14.78
C LEU A 75 -0.89 -13.00 14.89
N GLU A 76 -0.70 -14.15 14.23
CA GLU A 76 0.57 -14.89 14.23
C GLU A 76 1.57 -14.39 13.19
N PHE A 77 1.12 -13.55 12.24
CA PHE A 77 1.95 -12.94 11.19
C PHE A 77 2.73 -11.74 11.74
N ILE A 78 3.60 -12.02 12.71
CA ILE A 78 4.46 -11.04 13.37
C ILE A 78 5.93 -11.29 13.03
N PRO A 79 6.76 -10.24 12.93
CA PRO A 79 8.19 -10.41 12.70
C PRO A 79 8.86 -11.13 13.87
N ARG A 80 9.38 -12.35 13.64
CA ARG A 80 10.14 -13.12 14.64
C ARG A 80 11.63 -12.99 14.34
N ARG A 81 12.40 -12.44 15.27
CA ARG A 81 13.87 -12.51 15.21
C ARG A 81 14.30 -13.94 15.55
N GLN A 82 15.09 -14.56 14.68
CA GLN A 82 15.58 -15.94 14.89
C GLN A 82 16.63 -16.04 16.01
N ASP A 83 17.14 -14.92 16.49
CA ASP A 83 17.87 -14.82 17.74
C ASP A 83 16.87 -14.78 18.90
N GLY A 84 16.76 -15.90 19.64
CA GLY A 84 15.87 -16.12 20.80
C GLY A 84 16.08 -15.18 22.00
N ARG A 85 16.22 -13.88 21.77
CA ARG A 85 16.13 -12.81 22.77
C ARG A 85 14.76 -12.13 22.63
N PRO A 86 13.92 -12.15 23.68
CA PRO A 86 12.61 -11.53 23.63
C PRO A 86 12.74 -10.01 23.47
N THR A 87 12.11 -9.46 22.43
CA THR A 87 11.83 -8.03 22.34
C THR A 87 10.90 -7.66 23.49
N ALA A 88 11.30 -6.62 24.24
CA ALA A 88 10.67 -6.01 25.41
C ALA A 88 9.24 -6.48 25.78
N LYS A 89 9.11 -6.97 27.02
CA LYS A 89 7.88 -7.40 27.70
C LYS A 89 6.73 -6.39 27.52
N ALA A 90 5.72 -6.75 26.73
CA ALA A 90 4.40 -6.14 26.83
C ALA A 90 3.78 -6.52 28.19
N LYS A 91 3.38 -5.52 28.99
CA LYS A 91 2.60 -5.73 30.22
C LYS A 91 1.17 -6.12 29.82
N ALA A 92 0.91 -7.42 29.75
CA ALA A 92 -0.44 -7.96 29.63
C ALA A 92 -1.24 -7.70 30.92
N LYS A 93 -2.40 -7.05 30.79
CA LYS A 93 -3.48 -7.13 31.79
C LYS A 93 -4.49 -8.14 31.26
N ASN A 94 -4.58 -9.28 31.93
CA ASN A 94 -5.56 -10.32 31.64
C ASN A 94 -6.98 -9.81 31.89
N GLN A 95 -7.88 -10.06 30.94
CA GLN A 95 -9.28 -10.29 31.26
C GLN A 95 -9.79 -11.45 30.39
N LEU A 96 -10.14 -12.54 31.07
CA LEU A 96 -10.71 -13.77 30.52
C LEU A 96 -12.17 -13.52 30.13
N VAL A 97 -12.56 -13.91 28.91
CA VAL A 97 -13.96 -14.20 28.57
C VAL A 97 -13.99 -15.48 27.72
N GLU A 98 -14.87 -16.40 28.11
CA GLU A 98 -15.08 -17.74 27.54
C GLU A 98 -15.75 -17.73 26.15
N PRO A 99 -15.62 -18.82 25.35
CA PRO A 99 -15.94 -18.83 23.94
C PRO A 99 -17.42 -19.16 23.65
N LEU A 100 -17.99 -18.52 22.62
CA LEU A 100 -19.27 -18.94 22.02
C LEU A 100 -19.03 -19.65 20.68
N ILE A 101 -19.72 -20.77 20.52
CA ILE A 101 -19.64 -21.74 19.40
C ILE A 101 -20.62 -21.34 18.28
N THR A 102 -20.27 -21.74 17.04
CA THR A 102 -21.14 -21.98 15.84
C THR A 102 -21.65 -20.72 15.11
N GLN A 103 -21.77 -20.63 13.77
CA GLN A 103 -22.01 -21.64 12.72
C GLN A 103 -21.55 -21.13 11.34
N SER A 104 -21.15 -22.05 10.46
CA SER A 104 -20.85 -21.83 9.04
C SER A 104 -22.10 -21.61 8.19
N SER A 105 -22.25 -20.43 7.59
CA SER A 105 -22.95 -20.24 6.29
C SER A 105 -22.69 -18.83 5.76
N TRP A 106 -22.14 -18.74 4.54
CA TRP A 106 -21.87 -17.47 3.85
C TRP A 106 -23.18 -16.97 3.21
N PRO A 107 -23.75 -15.82 3.58
CA PRO A 107 -25.09 -15.43 3.09
C PRO A 107 -25.14 -14.82 1.68
N ASN A 108 -23.99 -14.52 1.04
CA ASN A 108 -23.98 -13.63 -0.15
C ASN A 108 -23.13 -14.16 -1.34
N ALA A 109 -23.33 -15.41 -1.76
CA ALA A 109 -22.81 -15.89 -3.05
C ALA A 109 -23.88 -15.71 -4.15
N LEU A 110 -23.83 -14.61 -4.90
CA LEU A 110 -24.64 -14.45 -6.12
C LEU A 110 -23.98 -15.21 -7.28
N LYS A 111 -24.61 -16.30 -7.72
CA LYS A 111 -24.17 -17.08 -8.88
C LYS A 111 -24.54 -16.35 -10.17
N VAL A 112 -23.62 -15.55 -10.71
CA VAL A 112 -23.80 -14.90 -12.01
C VAL A 112 -23.42 -15.88 -13.12
N THR A 113 -24.37 -16.18 -14.01
CA THR A 113 -24.13 -16.99 -15.21
C THR A 113 -24.04 -16.06 -16.40
N ILE A 114 -22.82 -15.82 -16.90
CA ILE A 114 -22.59 -15.01 -18.10
C ILE A 114 -22.80 -15.92 -19.32
N LYS A 115 -23.76 -15.59 -20.18
CA LYS A 115 -23.92 -16.23 -21.50
C LYS A 115 -23.19 -15.39 -22.54
N ILE A 116 -22.17 -15.97 -23.16
CA ILE A 116 -21.44 -15.36 -24.27
C ILE A 116 -22.30 -15.55 -25.53
N PRO A 117 -22.54 -14.51 -26.35
CA PRO A 117 -23.26 -14.64 -27.61
C PRO A 117 -22.48 -15.50 -28.61
N ASP A 118 -23.18 -16.38 -29.34
CA ASP A 118 -22.59 -17.19 -30.40
C ASP A 118 -22.06 -16.27 -31.52
N GLY A 119 -20.73 -16.31 -31.73
CA GLY A 119 -20.03 -15.49 -32.73
C GLY A 119 -18.92 -14.59 -32.19
N PHE A 120 -18.70 -14.54 -30.87
CA PHE A 120 -17.59 -13.77 -30.30
C PHE A 120 -16.24 -14.50 -30.47
N ASN A 121 -15.41 -14.02 -31.40
CA ASN A 121 -14.07 -14.57 -31.66
C ASN A 121 -13.00 -13.67 -31.04
N PHE A 122 -12.26 -14.18 -30.05
CA PHE A 122 -11.20 -13.44 -29.35
C PHE A 122 -9.98 -13.11 -30.21
N ASN A 123 -9.86 -13.68 -31.42
CA ASN A 123 -8.66 -13.52 -32.26
C ASN A 123 -8.63 -12.24 -33.12
N MET A 124 -9.60 -11.33 -33.01
CA MET A 124 -9.70 -10.14 -33.88
C MET A 124 -8.97 -8.88 -33.37
N VAL A 125 -8.22 -8.97 -32.28
CA VAL A 125 -7.46 -7.81 -31.71
C VAL A 125 -5.97 -7.85 -32.07
N ALA A 126 -5.53 -8.84 -32.87
CA ALA A 126 -4.11 -9.02 -33.22
C ALA A 126 -3.69 -8.43 -34.59
N GLU A 127 -4.60 -7.80 -35.35
CA GLU A 127 -4.33 -7.41 -36.76
C GLU A 127 -4.00 -5.92 -36.98
N LEU A 128 -3.39 -5.21 -36.02
CA LEU A 128 -2.88 -3.84 -36.27
C LEU A 128 -1.39 -3.61 -36.10
N GLU A 129 -0.57 -4.66 -35.96
CA GLU A 129 0.89 -4.50 -36.03
C GLU A 129 1.51 -5.44 -37.07
N GLY A 130 1.71 -4.88 -38.26
CA GLY A 130 2.47 -5.52 -39.32
C GLY A 130 3.98 -5.38 -39.10
N SER A 131 4.63 -6.54 -39.04
CA SER A 131 5.88 -6.90 -39.73
C SER A 131 7.22 -6.35 -39.22
N ALA A 132 7.92 -7.20 -38.46
CA ALA A 132 9.29 -7.60 -38.81
C ALA A 132 9.55 -9.04 -38.33
N SER A 133 9.86 -9.92 -39.28
CA SER A 133 10.13 -11.34 -39.08
C SER A 133 11.52 -11.62 -38.49
N GLY A 134 11.58 -12.61 -37.61
CA GLY A 134 12.81 -13.29 -37.21
C GLY A 134 12.44 -14.51 -36.38
N THR A 135 12.29 -15.65 -37.04
CA THR A 135 12.06 -16.98 -36.44
C THR A 135 13.34 -17.51 -35.82
N GLU A 136 13.35 -17.76 -34.51
CA GLU A 136 14.12 -18.84 -33.89
C GLU A 136 13.26 -19.45 -32.77
N ASP A 137 13.02 -20.76 -32.91
CA ASP A 137 12.40 -21.65 -31.92
C ASP A 137 13.32 -21.76 -30.70
N GLU A 138 12.90 -21.26 -29.53
CA GLU A 138 13.42 -21.74 -28.25
C GLU A 138 12.25 -21.92 -27.28
N SER A 139 12.01 -23.18 -26.92
CA SER A 139 11.17 -23.61 -25.82
C SER A 139 11.69 -23.00 -24.51
N MET A 140 10.97 -22.04 -23.94
CA MET A 140 11.27 -21.50 -22.62
C MET A 140 10.59 -22.37 -21.57
N ASP A 141 11.38 -23.26 -20.95
CA ASP A 141 10.97 -24.06 -19.81
C ASP A 141 10.43 -23.17 -18.69
N ILE A 142 9.25 -23.53 -18.18
CA ILE A 142 8.67 -22.94 -16.97
C ILE A 142 9.54 -23.42 -15.81
N ALA A 143 10.45 -22.55 -15.36
CA ALA A 143 11.20 -22.78 -14.14
C ALA A 143 10.22 -22.79 -12.96
N GLU A 144 10.09 -23.94 -12.31
CA GLU A 144 9.55 -24.06 -10.97
C GLU A 144 10.33 -23.08 -10.06
N GLU A 145 9.63 -22.17 -9.40
CA GLU A 145 10.25 -21.24 -8.44
C GLU A 145 10.86 -22.04 -7.29
N GLU A 146 12.17 -22.30 -7.38
CA GLU A 146 12.93 -22.93 -6.31
C GLU A 146 12.94 -22.00 -5.08
N PHE A 147 12.43 -22.53 -3.97
CA PHE A 147 12.50 -21.91 -2.66
C PHE A 147 13.98 -21.86 -2.23
N ILE A 148 14.59 -20.67 -2.29
CA ILE A 148 15.98 -20.47 -1.87
C ILE A 148 16.05 -20.56 -0.35
N GLU A 149 16.36 -21.76 0.16
CA GLU A 149 16.72 -21.98 1.55
C GLU A 149 18.12 -21.42 1.82
N GLY A 150 18.17 -20.41 2.69
CA GLY A 150 19.39 -20.07 3.44
C GLY A 150 20.08 -18.77 3.04
N SER A 151 19.70 -17.68 3.69
CA SER A 151 20.68 -16.66 4.09
C SER A 151 20.23 -15.94 5.35
N ASN A 152 21.09 -15.98 6.36
CA ASN A 152 20.89 -15.38 7.67
C ASN A 152 20.87 -13.85 7.58
N GLY A 153 19.69 -13.27 7.83
CA GLY A 153 19.49 -11.83 8.05
C GLY A 153 18.46 -11.27 7.09
N LEU A 154 17.29 -10.88 7.62
CA LEU A 154 16.30 -9.86 7.18
C LEU A 154 16.29 -9.36 5.70
N PHE A 155 16.71 -10.16 4.73
CA PHE A 155 16.96 -9.66 3.38
C PHE A 155 15.66 -9.69 2.61
N PHE A 156 15.10 -8.51 2.32
CA PHE A 156 14.01 -8.38 1.36
C PHE A 156 14.54 -8.79 0.00
N PRO A 157 14.02 -9.87 -0.61
CA PRO A 157 14.46 -10.28 -1.93
C PRO A 157 14.26 -9.12 -2.91
N GLU A 158 15.32 -8.73 -3.61
CA GLU A 158 15.33 -7.61 -4.57
C GLU A 158 14.23 -7.75 -5.63
N ILE A 159 13.88 -9.00 -5.95
CA ILE A 159 12.78 -9.38 -6.86
C ILE A 159 11.43 -8.75 -6.50
N TYR A 160 11.18 -8.44 -5.23
CA TYR A 160 9.90 -7.89 -4.77
C TYR A 160 9.92 -6.37 -4.61
N HIS A 161 11.07 -5.70 -4.70
CA HIS A 161 11.17 -4.27 -4.37
C HIS A 161 10.33 -3.41 -5.31
N ASP A 162 10.52 -3.59 -6.62
CA ASP A 162 9.75 -2.85 -7.62
C ASP A 162 8.27 -3.26 -7.61
N LEU A 163 7.96 -4.53 -7.31
CA LEU A 163 6.57 -4.99 -7.20
C LEU A 163 5.85 -4.29 -6.05
N ILE A 164 6.46 -4.22 -4.87
CA ILE A 164 5.92 -3.50 -3.70
C ILE A 164 5.75 -2.01 -4.00
N ILE A 165 6.74 -1.38 -4.65
CA ILE A 165 6.67 0.04 -5.01
C ILE A 165 5.54 0.28 -6.00
N ASN A 166 5.36 -0.58 -7.00
CA ASN A 166 4.30 -0.46 -8.00
C ASN A 166 2.92 -0.67 -7.36
N MET A 167 2.77 -1.64 -6.45
CA MET A 167 1.54 -1.81 -5.67
C MET A 167 1.23 -0.57 -4.82
N MET A 168 2.24 -0.01 -4.15
CA MET A 168 2.08 1.25 -3.41
C MET A 168 1.71 2.42 -4.33
N GLU A 169 2.29 2.54 -5.52
CA GLU A 169 1.95 3.58 -6.50
C GLU A 169 0.48 3.47 -6.92
N HIS A 170 0.04 2.24 -7.13
CA HIS A 170 -1.32 1.93 -7.49
C HIS A 170 -2.28 2.33 -6.35
N HIS A 171 -2.01 1.90 -5.11
CA HIS A 171 -2.80 2.30 -3.93
C HIS A 171 -2.82 3.81 -3.71
N PHE A 172 -1.69 4.49 -3.96
CA PHE A 172 -1.60 5.95 -3.90
C PHE A 172 -2.52 6.61 -4.93
N CYS A 173 -2.56 6.07 -6.15
CA CYS A 173 -3.36 6.62 -7.26
C CYS A 173 -4.84 6.28 -7.16
N ALA A 174 -5.23 5.26 -6.40
CA ALA A 174 -6.62 4.86 -6.25
C ALA A 174 -7.51 6.00 -5.71
N HIS A 175 -8.65 6.22 -6.37
CA HIS A 175 -9.58 7.30 -6.05
C HIS A 175 -10.99 6.94 -6.53
N LEU A 176 -12.01 7.48 -5.84
CA LEU A 176 -13.44 7.24 -6.11
C LEU A 176 -13.88 7.62 -7.54
N LEU A 177 -13.10 8.44 -8.24
CA LEU A 177 -13.42 8.98 -9.58
C LEU A 177 -12.65 8.27 -10.70
N ILE A 178 -11.70 7.40 -10.36
CA ILE A 178 -10.92 6.65 -11.34
C ILE A 178 -11.54 5.26 -11.43
N PRO A 179 -12.28 4.95 -12.52
CA PRO A 179 -12.91 3.65 -12.66
C PRO A 179 -11.86 2.55 -12.78
N GLY A 180 -12.17 1.37 -12.23
CA GLY A 180 -11.43 0.13 -12.50
C GLY A 180 -10.58 -0.45 -11.37
N PHE A 181 -10.39 0.25 -10.25
CA PHE A 181 -9.36 -0.16 -9.29
C PHE A 181 -9.82 -0.61 -7.89
N SER A 182 -11.08 -0.38 -7.49
CA SER A 182 -11.83 -1.08 -6.40
C SER A 182 -12.93 -0.16 -5.83
N ALA A 183 -13.58 -0.61 -4.75
CA ALA A 183 -14.85 -0.17 -4.16
C ALA A 183 -15.23 1.32 -4.29
N PRO A 184 -16.54 1.65 -4.38
CA PRO A 184 -17.01 3.02 -4.61
C PRO A 184 -16.75 3.99 -3.44
N THR A 185 -16.18 3.53 -2.33
CA THR A 185 -15.98 4.30 -1.10
C THR A 185 -14.50 4.37 -0.73
N SER A 186 -14.09 5.45 -0.05
CA SER A 186 -12.73 5.63 0.47
C SER A 186 -12.30 4.47 1.38
N GLU A 187 -13.20 4.03 2.27
CA GLU A 187 -12.99 2.89 3.17
C GLU A 187 -12.80 1.58 2.39
N GLY A 188 -13.57 1.37 1.33
CA GLY A 188 -13.45 0.17 0.50
C GLY A 188 -12.16 0.14 -0.30
N ILE A 189 -11.70 1.29 -0.81
CA ILE A 189 -10.38 1.41 -1.46
C ILE A 189 -9.27 1.09 -0.45
N ARG A 190 -9.37 1.63 0.78
CA ARG A 190 -8.40 1.32 1.83
C ARG A 190 -8.41 -0.17 2.17
N TYR A 191 -9.58 -0.77 2.36
CA TYR A 191 -9.73 -2.20 2.65
C TYR A 191 -9.08 -3.05 1.57
N TRP A 192 -9.37 -2.77 0.29
CA TRP A 192 -8.76 -3.47 -0.83
C TRP A 192 -7.24 -3.33 -0.85
N ALA A 193 -6.72 -2.11 -0.72
CA ALA A 193 -5.28 -1.85 -0.77
C ALA A 193 -4.52 -2.52 0.38
N VAL A 194 -5.07 -2.48 1.59
CA VAL A 194 -4.49 -3.15 2.76
C VAL A 194 -4.51 -4.66 2.56
N LYS A 195 -5.63 -5.22 2.09
CA LYS A 195 -5.76 -6.65 1.84
C LYS A 195 -4.81 -7.13 0.75
N GLU A 196 -4.72 -6.42 -0.36
CA GLU A 196 -3.84 -6.76 -1.49
C GLU A 196 -2.36 -6.78 -1.05
N MET A 197 -1.92 -5.74 -0.33
CA MET A 197 -0.55 -5.70 0.19
C MET A 197 -0.29 -6.78 1.25
N TYR A 198 -1.26 -7.02 2.14
CA TYR A 198 -1.15 -8.03 3.18
C TYR A 198 -1.05 -9.44 2.60
N ASP A 199 -1.97 -9.80 1.69
CA ASP A 199 -1.98 -11.10 1.01
C ASP A 199 -0.67 -11.34 0.26
N PHE A 200 -0.12 -10.30 -0.37
CA PHE A 200 1.20 -10.34 -1.01
C PHE A 200 2.31 -10.64 0.00
N CYS A 201 2.35 -9.92 1.13
CA CYS A 201 3.34 -10.18 2.17
C CYS A 201 3.21 -11.59 2.77
N VAL A 202 2.00 -12.10 2.97
CA VAL A 202 1.77 -13.45 3.50
C VAL A 202 2.23 -14.51 2.50
N LYS A 203 1.90 -14.35 1.21
CA LYS A 203 2.28 -15.30 0.14
C LYS A 203 3.80 -15.50 0.05
N HIS A 204 4.57 -14.44 0.31
CA HIS A 204 6.03 -14.43 0.17
C HIS A 204 6.78 -14.42 1.53
N ASP A 205 6.09 -14.68 2.64
CA ASP A 205 6.64 -14.68 4.01
C ASP A 205 7.39 -13.39 4.41
N LEU A 206 6.87 -12.23 4.00
CA LEU A 206 7.48 -10.91 4.20
C LEU A 206 6.98 -10.23 5.48
N THR A 207 7.07 -10.90 6.65
CA THR A 207 6.53 -10.38 7.94
C THR A 207 7.14 -9.03 8.32
N PHE A 208 8.45 -8.87 8.14
CA PHE A 208 9.16 -7.63 8.46
C PHE A 208 8.78 -6.49 7.51
N CYS A 209 8.51 -6.81 6.24
CA CYS A 209 8.06 -5.83 5.24
C CYS A 209 6.68 -5.30 5.66
N TRP A 210 5.77 -6.23 5.96
CA TRP A 210 4.42 -5.90 6.37
C TRP A 210 4.39 -5.01 7.60
N ALA A 211 5.14 -5.37 8.65
CA ALA A 211 5.27 -4.57 9.85
C ALA A 211 5.73 -3.14 9.54
N TYR A 212 6.73 -2.98 8.67
CA TYR A 212 7.18 -1.66 8.24
C TYR A 212 6.11 -0.90 7.45
N LEU A 213 5.48 -1.57 6.48
CA LEU A 213 4.48 -0.98 5.59
C LEU A 213 3.26 -0.52 6.38
N TRP A 214 2.80 -1.32 7.35
CA TRP A 214 1.71 -0.98 8.23
C TRP A 214 2.02 0.26 9.08
N GLU A 215 3.12 0.23 9.83
CA GLU A 215 3.49 1.31 10.76
C GLU A 215 3.78 2.63 10.04
N ASN A 216 4.22 2.60 8.78
CA ASN A 216 4.56 3.81 8.05
C ASN A 216 3.51 4.31 7.07
N TRP A 217 2.68 3.43 6.52
CA TRP A 217 1.84 3.76 5.35
C TRP A 217 0.39 3.28 5.49
N TYR A 218 0.14 2.03 5.85
CA TYR A 218 -1.22 1.45 5.80
C TYR A 218 -2.06 1.64 7.08
N ASN A 219 -1.43 2.04 8.20
CA ASN A 219 -2.18 2.50 9.36
C ASN A 219 -3.03 3.75 9.01
N TRP A 220 -4.12 3.94 9.74
CA TRP A 220 -5.09 4.98 9.45
C TRP A 220 -4.51 6.40 9.41
N SER A 221 -3.63 6.73 10.36
CA SER A 221 -3.04 8.06 10.49
C SER A 221 -2.14 8.39 9.30
N SER A 222 -1.31 7.43 8.89
CA SER A 222 -0.46 7.57 7.70
C SER A 222 -1.29 7.57 6.43
N TRP A 223 -2.24 6.64 6.28
CA TRP A 223 -3.11 6.50 5.10
C TRP A 223 -3.73 7.83 4.68
N LYS A 224 -4.27 8.57 5.66
CA LYS A 224 -4.83 9.92 5.46
C LYS A 224 -3.89 10.93 4.83
N LEU A 225 -2.59 10.78 5.05
CA LEU A 225 -1.58 11.68 4.52
C LEU A 225 -1.10 11.27 3.14
N TRP A 226 -0.99 9.99 2.79
CA TRP A 226 -0.42 9.62 1.49
C TRP A 226 -1.47 9.23 0.44
N ALA A 227 -2.57 8.57 0.82
CA ALA A 227 -3.55 8.07 -0.14
C ALA A 227 -4.46 9.19 -0.71
N ARG A 228 -4.76 9.10 -2.02
CA ARG A 228 -5.68 10.03 -2.69
C ARG A 228 -7.15 9.76 -2.35
N ALA A 229 -7.49 8.52 -2.01
CA ALA A 229 -8.86 8.08 -1.74
C ALA A 229 -9.56 8.81 -0.58
N GLU A 230 -8.82 9.52 0.27
CA GLU A 230 -9.34 10.30 1.40
C GLU A 230 -9.85 11.69 1.00
N CYS A 231 -9.92 11.98 -0.30
CA CYS A 231 -10.53 13.19 -0.84
C CYS A 231 -11.57 12.83 -1.91
N GLU A 232 -12.60 13.64 -2.05
CA GLU A 232 -13.61 13.50 -3.12
C GLU A 232 -13.15 14.17 -4.42
N GLU A 233 -12.21 15.10 -4.33
CA GLU A 233 -11.64 15.83 -5.47
C GLU A 233 -10.23 15.28 -5.81
N ILE A 234 -9.89 15.25 -7.10
CA ILE A 234 -8.54 14.88 -7.55
C ILE A 234 -7.75 16.15 -7.89
N ALA A 235 -6.56 16.29 -7.31
CA ALA A 235 -5.61 17.31 -7.76
C ALA A 235 -5.16 17.02 -9.20
N ILE A 236 -5.55 17.89 -10.14
CA ILE A 236 -5.19 17.78 -11.57
C ILE A 236 -3.69 18.12 -11.79
N LEU A 237 -3.17 19.06 -11.00
CA LEU A 237 -1.79 19.54 -11.13
C LEU A 237 -0.85 18.78 -10.21
N LYS A 238 0.15 18.10 -10.78
CA LYS A 238 1.32 17.57 -10.08
C LYS A 238 2.40 18.65 -9.95
N THR A 239 2.15 19.72 -9.19
CA THR A 239 3.22 20.69 -8.89
C THR A 239 3.94 20.25 -7.62
N THR A 240 5.17 19.78 -7.74
CA THR A 240 6.11 19.66 -6.63
C THR A 240 6.40 21.07 -6.10
N MET A 241 5.83 21.42 -4.95
CA MET A 241 6.15 22.67 -4.28
C MET A 241 7.55 22.50 -3.65
N ILE A 242 8.56 23.16 -4.22
CA ILE A 242 9.89 23.27 -3.62
C ILE A 242 9.87 24.55 -2.78
N CYS A 243 9.83 24.42 -1.45
CA CYS A 243 10.06 25.55 -0.55
C CYS A 243 11.49 25.44 -0.02
N GLU A 244 12.48 25.84 -0.83
CA GLU A 244 13.85 25.99 -0.33
C GLU A 244 13.93 27.23 0.58
N SER A 245 14.37 27.04 1.83
CA SER A 245 14.84 28.11 2.69
C SER A 245 16.34 28.30 2.46
N GLN A 246 16.75 29.46 1.94
CA GLN A 246 18.14 29.90 1.99
C GLN A 246 18.53 30.34 3.40
#